data_AF-U2QIB3-F1
#
_entry.id   AF-U2QIB3-F1
#
_cell.length_a   1.000
_cell.length_b   1.000
_cell.length_c   1.000
_cell.angle_alpha   90.00
_cell.angle_beta   90.00
_cell.angle_gamma   90.00
#
_symmetry.space_group_name_H-M   'P 1'
#
loop_
_entity.id
_entity.type
_entity.pdbx_description
1 polymer ?
#
loop_
_entity_poly.entity_id
_entity_poly.type
_entity_poly.pdbx_seq_one_letter_code
_entity_poly.pdbx_strand_id
1 'polypeptide(L)'
;MFAMQLKDKDLLDYLYYYLSYFKYRYIHKYLETGTQSNINADIVRGIMIPTYGLRRNMEIASTLQGIDAKIDNELSVFELFNRQKTYLLSQMFI
;
A
#
# COMPACT_ATOMS: atom_id res chain seq x y z
N MET A 1 -17.15 -17.07 -0.78
CA MET A 1 -16.00 -16.16 -1.00
C MET A 1 -16.51 -15.01 -1.88
N PHE A 2 -16.59 -13.79 -1.35
CA PHE A 2 -16.99 -12.63 -2.15
C PHE A 2 -15.76 -12.05 -2.84
N ALA A 3 -15.83 -11.87 -4.16
CA ALA A 3 -14.80 -11.20 -4.95
C ALA A 3 -15.30 -9.82 -5.36
N MET A 4 -14.47 -8.80 -5.18
CA MET A 4 -14.73 -7.47 -5.75
C MET A 4 -14.37 -7.51 -7.23
N GLN A 5 -15.37 -7.36 -8.10
CA GLN A 5 -15.14 -7.27 -9.54
C GLN A 5 -14.99 -5.81 -9.94
N LEU A 6 -13.81 -5.47 -10.46
CA LEU A 6 -13.52 -4.16 -11.01
C LEU A 6 -13.88 -4.13 -12.48
N LYS A 7 -14.72 -3.17 -12.87
CA LYS A 7 -15.13 -2.97 -14.26
C LYS A 7 -14.00 -2.39 -15.11
N ASP A 8 -13.16 -1.56 -14.49
CA ASP A 8 -12.03 -0.88 -15.12
C ASP A 8 -10.75 -1.22 -14.35
N LYS A 9 -9.78 -1.80 -15.05
CA LYS A 9 -8.51 -2.22 -14.46
C LYS A 9 -7.53 -1.05 -14.31
N ASP A 10 -7.72 0.03 -15.07
CA ASP A 10 -6.81 1.18 -15.08
C ASP A 10 -6.89 1.97 -13.77
N LEU A 11 -7.97 1.78 -13.00
CA LEU A 11 -8.18 2.38 -11.68
C LEU A 11 -7.75 1.49 -10.52
N LEU A 12 -7.20 0.30 -10.78
CA LEU A 12 -6.83 -0.66 -9.74
C LEU A 12 -5.82 -0.07 -8.76
N ASP A 13 -4.77 0.59 -9.28
CA ASP A 13 -3.72 1.17 -8.45
C ASP A 13 -4.25 2.33 -7.61
N TYR A 14 -5.06 3.20 -8.21
CA TYR A 14 -5.73 4.28 -7.49
C TYR A 14 -6.59 3.74 -6.35
N LEU A 15 -7.36 2.70 -6.63
CA LEU A 15 -8.21 2.05 -5.64
C LEU A 15 -7.38 1.40 -4.54
N TYR A 16 -6.28 0.73 -4.88
CA TYR A 16 -5.36 0.13 -3.93
C TYR A 16 -4.83 1.17 -2.93
N TYR A 17 -4.34 2.31 -3.42
CA TYR A 17 -3.83 3.37 -2.56
C TYR A 17 -4.92 3.99 -1.69
N TYR A 18 -6.10 4.25 -2.25
CA TYR A 18 -7.20 4.81 -1.49
C TYR A 18 -7.70 3.85 -0.40
N LEU A 19 -7.87 2.56 -0.72
CA LEU A 19 -8.29 1.56 0.25
C LEU A 19 -7.22 1.31 1.31
N SER A 20 -5.94 1.43 0.96
CA SER A 20 -4.84 1.36 1.93
C SER A 20 -4.89 2.54 2.91
N TYR A 21 -5.12 3.76 2.41
CA TYR A 21 -5.37 4.93 3.25
C TYR A 21 -6.61 4.76 4.13
N PHE A 22 -7.72 4.31 3.54
CA PHE A 22 -8.96 4.08 4.27
C PHE A 22 -8.76 3.03 5.38
N LYS A 23 -8.04 1.94 5.05
CA LYS A 23 -7.69 0.89 6.01
C LYS A 23 -6.94 1.49 7.18
N TYR A 24 -5.86 2.23 6.92
CA TYR A 24 -5.05 2.82 7.98
C TYR A 24 -5.85 3.78 8.87
N ARG A 25 -6.73 4.59 8.28
CA ARG A 25 -7.40 5.69 9.00
C ARG A 25 -8.73 5.32 9.65
N TYR A 26 -9.51 4.46 9.02
CA TYR A 26 -10.93 4.28 9.35
C TYR A 26 -11.32 2.84 9.67
N ILE A 27 -10.50 1.83 9.34
CA ILE A 27 -10.91 0.42 9.47
C ILE A 27 -11.30 0.04 10.90
N HIS A 28 -10.62 0.60 11.90
CA HIS A 28 -10.88 0.33 13.32
C HIS A 28 -12.31 0.65 13.75
N LYS A 29 -13.03 1.53 13.03
CA LYS A 29 -14.44 1.84 13.30
C LYS A 29 -15.41 0.77 12.80
N TYR A 30 -14.95 -0.10 11.91
CA TYR A 30 -15.76 -1.09 11.20
C TYR A 30 -15.39 -2.53 11.55
N LEU A 31 -14.37 -2.72 12.40
CA LEU A 31 -14.03 -4.03 12.91
C LEU A 31 -15.05 -4.43 13.98
N GLU A 32 -15.68 -5.58 13.79
CA GLU A 32 -16.50 -6.19 14.84
C GLU A 32 -15.61 -6.60 16.02
N THR A 33 -16.06 -6.34 17.23
CA THR A 33 -15.33 -6.66 18.47
C THR A 33 -15.40 -8.17 18.72
N GLY A 34 -14.41 -8.90 18.22
CA GLY A 34 -14.27 -10.35 18.39
C GLY A 34 -12.83 -10.82 18.12
N THR A 35 -12.56 -12.12 18.30
CA THR A 35 -11.21 -12.71 18.13
C THR A 35 -10.69 -12.66 16.69
N GLN A 36 -11.58 -12.50 15.70
CA GLN A 36 -11.23 -12.24 14.30
C GLN A 36 -11.90 -10.96 13.82
N SER A 37 -11.09 -9.95 13.55
CA SER A 37 -11.56 -8.66 13.03
C SER A 37 -11.93 -8.79 11.55
N ASN A 38 -13.18 -9.17 11.28
CA ASN A 38 -13.74 -9.25 9.93
C ASN A 38 -14.54 -7.98 9.60
N ILE A 39 -14.74 -7.74 8.30
CA ILE A 39 -15.55 -6.62 7.79
C ILE A 39 -16.63 -7.20 6.88
N ASN A 40 -17.87 -6.78 7.11
CA ASN A 40 -19.00 -7.21 6.30
C ASN A 40 -18.91 -6.62 4.87
N ALA A 41 -19.29 -7.41 3.86
CA ALA A 41 -19.34 -7.00 2.46
C ALA A 41 -20.22 -5.75 2.24
N ASP A 42 -21.26 -5.56 3.05
CA ASP A 42 -22.12 -4.37 2.94
C ASP A 42 -21.40 -3.10 3.40
N ILE A 43 -20.52 -3.20 4.39
CA ILE A 43 -19.64 -2.09 4.79
C ILE A 43 -18.68 -1.77 3.66
N VAL A 44 -18.06 -2.80 3.04
CA VAL A 44 -17.13 -2.62 1.92
C VAL A 44 -17.82 -1.94 0.73
N ARG A 45 -19.06 -2.35 0.40
CA ARG A 45 -19.87 -1.70 -0.65
C ARG A 45 -20.25 -0.26 -0.31
N GLY A 46 -20.37 0.07 0.97
CA GLY A 46 -20.67 1.41 1.46
C GLY A 46 -19.48 2.37 1.48
N ILE A 47 -18.25 1.91 1.18
CA ILE A 47 -17.08 2.79 1.13
C ILE A 47 -17.21 3.72 -0.08
N MET A 48 -17.44 5.01 0.18
CA MET A 48 -17.45 6.02 -0.87
C MET A 48 -16.02 6.34 -1.30
N ILE A 49 -15.67 5.92 -2.51
CA ILE A 49 -14.37 6.23 -3.14
C ILE A 49 -14.52 7.55 -3.89
N PRO A 50 -13.77 8.60 -3.53
CA PRO A 50 -13.79 9.85 -4.28
C PRO A 50 -13.23 9.61 -5.69
N THR A 51 -13.85 10.24 -6.68
CA THR A 51 -13.35 10.20 -8.06
C THR A 51 -13.14 11.61 -8.56
N TYR A 52 -11.97 11.85 -9.15
CA TYR A 52 -11.58 13.16 -9.68
C TYR A 52 -11.46 13.15 -11.21
N GLY A 53 -12.00 12.12 -11.86
CA GLY A 53 -11.83 11.82 -13.29
C GLY A 53 -10.68 10.84 -13.55
N LEU A 54 -10.82 10.03 -14.60
CA LEU A 54 -9.91 8.93 -14.92
C LEU A 54 -8.44 9.38 -14.96
N ARG A 55 -8.15 10.43 -15.75
CA ARG A 55 -6.79 10.96 -15.91
C ARG A 55 -6.16 11.38 -14.58
N ARG A 56 -6.91 12.12 -13.76
CA ARG A 56 -6.38 12.64 -12.49
C ARG A 56 -6.19 11.53 -11.46
N ASN A 57 -7.07 10.54 -11.44
CA ASN A 57 -6.92 9.36 -10.59
C ASN A 57 -5.67 8.55 -10.98
N MET A 58 -5.39 8.40 -12.28
CA MET A 58 -4.16 7.75 -12.76
C MET A 58 -2.91 8.57 -12.40
N GLU A 59 -2.94 9.90 -12.54
CA GLU A 59 -1.82 10.77 -12.14
C GLU A 59 -1.51 10.64 -10.63
N ILE A 60 -2.55 10.58 -9.78
CA ILE A 60 -2.39 10.35 -8.34
C ILE A 60 -1.75 8.98 -8.09
N ALA A 61 -2.26 7.92 -8.71
CA ALA A 61 -1.74 6.57 -8.53
C ALA A 61 -0.28 6.46 -8.98
N SER A 62 0.04 6.99 -10.16
CA SER A 62 1.41 7.01 -10.70
C SER A 62 2.39 7.77 -9.79
N THR A 63 1.95 8.89 -9.20
CA THR A 63 2.76 9.65 -8.24
C THR A 63 3.07 8.82 -7.00
N LEU A 64 2.08 8.11 -6.45
CA LEU A 64 2.26 7.25 -5.27
C LEU A 64 3.15 6.04 -5.59
N GLN A 65 3.00 5.43 -6.76
CA GLN A 65 3.91 4.38 -7.23
C GLN A 65 5.35 4.85 -7.33
N GLY A 66 5.57 6.07 -7.84
CA GLY A 66 6.91 6.66 -7.88
C GLY A 66 7.53 6.83 -6.50
N ILE A 67 6.71 7.14 -5.48
CA ILE A 67 7.17 7.24 -4.09
C ILE A 67 7.53 5.86 -3.53
N ASP A 68 6.69 4.85 -3.74
CA ASP A 68 6.96 3.48 -3.28
C ASP A 68 8.23 2.93 -3.93
N ALA A 69 8.39 3.10 -5.24
CA ALA A 69 9.59 2.70 -5.96
C ALA A 69 10.86 3.39 -5.41
N LYS A 70 10.73 4.65 -5.00
CA LYS A 70 11.83 5.36 -4.33
C LYS A 70 12.16 4.73 -2.98
N ILE A 71 11.15 4.42 -2.16
CA ILE A 71 11.35 3.80 -0.85
C ILE A 71 12.06 2.44 -1.00
N ASP A 72 11.62 1.61 -1.93
CA ASP A 72 12.22 0.30 -2.20
C ASP A 72 13.68 0.41 -2.64
N ASN A 73 13.99 1.42 -3.46
CA ASN A 73 15.36 1.68 -3.87
C ASN A 73 16.24 2.13 -2.69
N GLU A 74 15.75 3.04 -1.84
CA GLU A 74 16.51 3.49 -0.65
C GLU A 74 16.75 2.33 0.33
N LEU A 75 15.76 1.46 0.53
CA LEU A 75 15.93 0.25 1.35
C LEU A 75 17.00 -0.69 0.76
N SER A 76 16.98 -0.88 -0.55
CA SER A 76 17.97 -1.70 -1.26
C SER A 76 19.40 -1.15 -1.12
N VAL A 77 19.55 0.17 -1.27
CA VAL A 77 20.84 0.87 -1.07
C VAL A 77 21.30 0.76 0.38
N PHE A 78 20.39 0.95 1.34
CA PHE A 78 20.69 0.79 2.75
C PHE A 78 21.20 -0.61 3.08
N GLU A 79 20.53 -1.66 2.59
CA GLU A 79 20.97 -3.04 2.79
C GLU A 79 22.35 -3.30 2.18
N LEU A 80 22.60 -2.78 0.97
CA LEU A 80 23.89 -2.90 0.31
C LEU A 80 25.01 -2.28 1.16
N PHE A 81 24.81 -1.05 1.64
CA PHE A 81 25.79 -0.40 2.50
C PHE A 81 26.00 -1.12 3.83
N ASN A 82 24.94 -1.69 4.41
CA ASN A 82 25.07 -2.46 5.64
C ASN A 82 25.90 -3.74 5.40
N ARG A 83 25.70 -4.44 4.28
CA ARG A 83 26.50 -5.62 3.90
C ARG A 83 27.97 -5.24 3.68
N GLN A 84 28.22 -4.15 2.96
CA GLN A 84 29.58 -3.64 2.74
C GLN A 84 30.28 -3.27 4.04
N LYS A 85 29.58 -2.57 4.94
CA LYS A 85 30.10 -2.22 6.27
C LYS A 85 30.48 -3.47 7.05
N THR A 86 29.61 -4.46 7.13
CA THR A 86 29.90 -5.72 7.85
C THR A 86 31.08 -6.46 7.25
N TYR A 87 31.15 -6.55 5.91
CA TYR A 87 32.27 -7.17 5.22
C TYR A 87 33.59 -6.47 5.56
N LEU A 88 33.65 -5.14 5.43
CA LEU A 88 34.87 -4.38 5.73
C LEU A 88 35.28 -4.51 7.19
N LEU A 89 34.34 -4.44 8.15
CA LEU A 89 34.62 -4.66 9.56
C LEU A 89 35.22 -6.05 9.82
N SER A 90 34.74 -7.10 9.13
CA SER A 90 35.30 -8.44 9.28
C SER A 90 36.74 -8.56 8.79
N GLN A 91 37.17 -7.67 7.89
CA GLN A 91 38.55 -7.63 7.37
C GLN A 91 39.49 -6.76 8.23
N MET A 92 38.96 -5.95 9.15
CA MET A 92 39.76 -5.03 9.97
C MET A 92 40.38 -5.68 11.21
N PHE A 93 39.81 -6.78 11.70
CA PHE A 93 40.29 -7.48 12.89
C PHE A 93 40.83 -8.85 12.48
N ILE A 94 42.12 -9.07 12.70
CA ILE A 94 42.82 -10.37 12.57
C ILE A 94 42.60 -11.18 13.84
#